data_AF-A0A5B2X4U2-F1
#
_entry.id   AF-A0A5B2X4U2-F1
#
_cell.length_a   1.000
_cell.length_b   1.000
_cell.length_c   1.000
_cell.angle_alpha   90.00
_cell.angle_beta   90.00
_cell.angle_gamma   90.00
#
_symmetry.space_group_name_H-M   'P 1'
#
loop_
_entity.id
_entity.type
_entity.pdbx_description
1 polymer ?
#
loop_
_entity_poly.entity_id
_entity_poly.type
_entity_poly.pdbx_seq_one_letter_code
_entity_poly.pdbx_strand_id
1 'polypeptide(L)'
;MLFDIAGFSGSARSDYHRQAAHKGLYEIMNQAFADAAIDLAACHVEDRGDGAMILVPPSVPKSRLADALPPRVVAALLRYNTISSSEARIRLRLALHAGDLRDNGQGKVGHALNFAFRILEAPTAKTELARSNGLLAVIASDPFYREVICADPATEPDAYRQTFLAVKETQTVAWLRMFNPANGTERGQAPPGEPAPTHLPTTSGDSTSTPAEVPQRSTNSLVELVDALLALPIMRDENGLRLVLEALPAEIANAVPHHSRARWHVFGLVRACLDHDNGLTELFDTVRSLEASPSAPAMRKLETVVREWLSGPSH
;
A
#
# COMPACT_ATOMS: atom_id res chain seq x y z
N MET A 1 -2.15 -9.97 2.91
CA MET A 1 -1.62 -9.52 1.61
C MET A 1 -2.38 -8.29 1.14
N LEU A 2 -1.78 -7.45 0.31
CA LEU A 2 -2.39 -6.21 -0.18
C LEU A 2 -2.17 -6.07 -1.68
N PHE A 3 -3.21 -5.68 -2.41
CA PHE A 3 -3.15 -5.26 -3.81
C PHE A 3 -3.32 -3.75 -3.90
N ASP A 4 -2.64 -3.13 -4.85
CA ASP A 4 -2.78 -1.72 -5.20
C ASP A 4 -2.65 -1.54 -6.72
N ILE A 5 -3.50 -0.69 -7.29
CA ILE A 5 -3.48 -0.28 -8.70
C ILE A 5 -2.49 0.87 -8.86
N ALA A 6 -1.44 0.63 -9.65
CA ALA A 6 -0.47 1.66 -9.97
C ALA A 6 -1.13 2.85 -10.70
N GLY A 7 -0.83 4.06 -10.22
CA GLY A 7 -1.28 5.32 -10.82
C GLY A 7 -2.80 5.52 -10.79
N PHE A 8 -3.53 4.94 -9.83
CA PHE A 8 -5.01 5.03 -9.75
C PHE A 8 -5.53 6.47 -9.82
N SER A 9 -4.90 7.39 -9.07
CA SER A 9 -5.24 8.82 -9.03
C SER A 9 -4.60 9.65 -10.15
N GLY A 10 -3.97 9.03 -11.16
CA GLY A 10 -3.33 9.75 -12.26
C GLY A 10 -4.33 10.60 -13.06
N SER A 11 -3.91 11.81 -13.45
CA SER A 11 -4.75 12.78 -14.16
C SER A 11 -5.28 12.30 -15.52
N ALA A 12 -4.63 11.30 -16.13
CA ALA A 12 -5.09 10.66 -17.35
C ALA A 12 -6.37 9.80 -17.17
N ARG A 13 -6.71 9.43 -15.93
CA ARG A 13 -7.91 8.65 -15.62
C ARG A 13 -9.06 9.59 -15.28
N SER A 14 -10.17 9.46 -16.02
CA SER A 14 -11.47 10.01 -15.62
C SER A 14 -12.08 9.15 -14.51
N ASP A 15 -13.19 9.60 -13.92
CA ASP A 15 -13.92 8.80 -12.93
C ASP A 15 -14.47 7.50 -13.53
N TYR A 16 -14.88 7.51 -14.80
CA TYR A 16 -15.25 6.29 -15.52
C TYR A 16 -14.08 5.31 -15.65
N HIS A 17 -12.88 5.81 -15.95
CA HIS A 17 -11.68 4.96 -16.01
C HIS A 17 -11.30 4.41 -14.62
N ARG A 18 -11.42 5.23 -13.56
CA ARG A 18 -11.20 4.78 -12.17
C ARG A 18 -12.19 3.70 -11.75
N GLN A 19 -13.48 3.90 -12.04
CA GLN A 19 -14.52 2.91 -11.74
C GLN A 19 -14.30 1.60 -12.52
N ALA A 20 -13.94 1.69 -13.80
CA ALA A 20 -13.63 0.52 -14.61
C ALA A 20 -12.41 -0.25 -14.07
N ALA A 21 -11.35 0.46 -13.68
CA ALA A 21 -10.14 -0.13 -13.11
C ALA A 21 -10.41 -0.78 -11.74
N HIS A 22 -11.22 -0.13 -10.90
CA HIS A 22 -11.65 -0.69 -9.60
C HIS A 22 -12.44 -1.99 -9.79
N LYS A 23 -13.46 -2.00 -10.66
CA LYS A 23 -14.20 -3.23 -11.00
C LYS A 23 -13.27 -4.30 -11.57
N GLY A 24 -12.37 -3.91 -12.46
CA GLY A 24 -11.39 -4.79 -13.09
C GLY A 24 -10.44 -5.46 -12.09
N LEU A 25 -10.01 -4.76 -11.04
CA LEU A 25 -9.20 -5.34 -9.97
C LEU A 25 -9.91 -6.56 -9.34
N TYR A 26 -11.20 -6.44 -9.02
CA TYR A 26 -11.96 -7.55 -8.43
C TYR A 26 -12.20 -8.70 -9.42
N GLU A 27 -12.45 -8.41 -10.69
CA GLU A 27 -12.53 -9.44 -11.74
C GLU A 27 -11.21 -10.21 -11.87
N ILE A 28 -10.08 -9.50 -11.88
CA ILE A 28 -8.72 -10.07 -11.92
C ILE A 28 -8.45 -10.93 -10.69
N MET A 29 -8.75 -10.43 -9.48
CA MET A 29 -8.54 -11.17 -8.24
C MET A 29 -9.39 -12.44 -8.18
N ASN A 30 -10.68 -12.35 -8.49
CA ASN A 30 -11.58 -13.52 -8.50
C ASN A 30 -11.05 -14.62 -9.41
N GLN A 31 -10.64 -14.25 -10.64
CA GLN A 31 -10.11 -15.22 -11.58
C GLN A 31 -8.75 -15.79 -11.13
N ALA A 32 -7.83 -14.93 -10.68
CA ALA A 32 -6.50 -15.35 -10.28
C ALA A 32 -6.50 -16.26 -9.05
N PHE A 33 -7.35 -15.99 -8.06
CA PHE A 33 -7.50 -16.83 -6.87
C PHE A 33 -8.09 -18.19 -7.21
N ALA A 34 -9.13 -18.23 -8.05
CA ALA A 34 -9.71 -19.47 -8.53
C ALA A 34 -8.69 -20.33 -9.29
N ASP A 35 -7.95 -19.73 -10.24
CA ASP A 35 -6.91 -20.40 -11.02
C ASP A 35 -5.72 -20.86 -10.16
N ALA A 36 -5.50 -20.22 -9.00
CA ALA A 36 -4.47 -20.59 -8.02
C ALA A 36 -4.97 -21.60 -6.97
N ALA A 37 -6.21 -22.09 -7.07
CA ALA A 37 -6.85 -22.94 -6.08
C ALA A 37 -6.82 -22.34 -4.65
N ILE A 38 -7.13 -21.05 -4.56
CA ILE A 38 -7.31 -20.32 -3.30
C ILE A 38 -8.78 -19.87 -3.25
N ASP A 39 -9.50 -20.32 -2.24
CA ASP A 39 -10.86 -19.87 -2.01
C ASP A 39 -10.87 -18.43 -1.46
N LEU A 40 -11.17 -17.47 -2.33
CA LEU A 40 -11.27 -16.06 -1.94
C LEU A 40 -12.45 -15.80 -1.00
N ALA A 41 -13.52 -16.61 -1.03
CA ALA A 41 -14.66 -16.46 -0.14
C ALA A 41 -14.33 -16.86 1.31
N ALA A 42 -13.34 -17.75 1.49
CA ALA A 42 -12.78 -18.08 2.80
C ALA A 42 -11.80 -17.01 3.32
N CYS A 43 -11.43 -16.02 2.50
CA CYS A 43 -10.58 -14.92 2.90
C CYS A 43 -11.42 -13.74 3.41
N HIS A 44 -10.85 -12.96 4.33
CA HIS A 44 -11.42 -11.66 4.68
C HIS A 44 -10.88 -10.60 3.72
N VAL A 45 -11.77 -10.00 2.93
CA VAL A 45 -11.44 -9.00 1.90
C VAL A 45 -11.98 -7.63 2.31
N GLU A 46 -11.14 -6.60 2.23
CA GLU A 46 -11.53 -5.21 2.39
C GLU A 46 -11.18 -4.40 1.15
N ASP A 47 -12.16 -3.64 0.66
CA ASP A 47 -12.00 -2.69 -0.42
C ASP A 47 -11.27 -1.43 0.04
N ARG A 48 -10.37 -0.94 -0.81
CA ARG A 48 -9.52 0.23 -0.59
C ARG A 48 -9.71 1.33 -1.63
N GLY A 49 -10.63 1.15 -2.58
CA GLY A 49 -10.87 2.06 -3.70
C GLY A 49 -9.84 1.92 -4.82
N ASP A 50 -8.55 1.96 -4.49
CA ASP A 50 -7.45 1.76 -5.45
C ASP A 50 -6.78 0.38 -5.30
N GLY A 51 -7.32 -0.49 -4.44
CA GLY A 51 -6.66 -1.72 -4.03
C GLY A 51 -7.56 -2.63 -3.19
N ALA A 52 -6.97 -3.68 -2.65
CA ALA A 52 -7.66 -4.62 -1.78
C ALA A 52 -6.73 -5.11 -0.65
N MET A 53 -7.28 -5.24 0.55
CA MET A 53 -6.61 -5.91 1.66
C MET A 53 -7.24 -7.28 1.88
N ILE A 54 -6.41 -8.32 1.84
CA ILE A 54 -6.87 -9.70 1.95
C ILE A 54 -6.14 -10.37 3.11
N LEU A 55 -6.91 -10.83 4.10
CA LEU A 55 -6.41 -11.67 5.17
C LEU A 55 -6.73 -13.11 4.83
N VAL A 56 -5.68 -13.85 4.52
CA VAL A 56 -5.76 -15.24 4.07
C VAL A 56 -5.75 -16.15 5.30
N PRO A 57 -6.68 -17.12 5.41
CA PRO A 57 -6.72 -18.03 6.56
C PRO A 57 -5.48 -18.94 6.59
N PRO A 58 -5.10 -19.44 7.79
CA PRO A 58 -3.93 -20.29 7.95
C PRO A 58 -4.03 -21.65 7.24
N SER A 59 -5.23 -22.04 6.78
CA SER A 59 -5.46 -23.25 5.97
C SER A 59 -4.88 -23.15 4.55
N VAL A 60 -4.61 -21.95 4.05
CA VAL A 60 -3.97 -21.75 2.74
C VAL A 60 -2.45 -21.75 2.92
N PRO A 61 -1.71 -22.65 2.25
CA PRO A 61 -0.25 -22.65 2.31
C PRO A 61 0.33 -21.32 1.82
N LYS A 62 1.23 -20.71 2.60
CA LYS A 62 1.85 -19.43 2.24
C LYS A 62 2.67 -19.54 0.95
N SER A 63 3.29 -20.70 0.66
CA SER A 63 4.02 -20.94 -0.59
C SER A 63 3.11 -20.80 -1.81
N ARG A 64 1.85 -21.21 -1.73
CA ARG A 64 0.85 -21.02 -2.80
C ARG A 64 0.60 -19.53 -3.12
N LEU A 65 0.69 -18.65 -2.11
CA LEU A 65 0.57 -17.20 -2.31
C LEU A 65 1.80 -16.61 -3.01
N ALA A 66 2.96 -17.26 -2.90
CA ALA A 66 4.23 -16.80 -3.47
C ALA A 66 4.51 -17.39 -4.86
N ASP A 67 4.17 -18.67 -5.08
CA ASP A 67 4.37 -19.40 -6.33
C ASP A 67 3.12 -19.32 -7.22
N ALA A 68 2.02 -19.97 -6.83
CA ALA A 68 0.89 -20.16 -7.73
C ALA A 68 0.12 -18.88 -8.06
N LEU A 69 -0.05 -17.97 -7.09
CA LEU A 69 -0.91 -16.80 -7.27
C LEU A 69 -0.34 -15.73 -8.24
N PRO A 70 0.93 -15.27 -8.13
CA PRO A 70 1.43 -14.18 -8.96
C PRO A 70 1.36 -14.43 -10.48
N PRO A 71 1.73 -15.61 -11.02
CA PRO A 71 1.55 -15.90 -12.44
C PRO A 71 0.08 -15.85 -12.91
N ARG A 72 -0.87 -16.25 -12.04
CA ARG A 72 -2.31 -16.19 -12.35
C ARG A 72 -2.82 -14.75 -12.35
N VAL A 73 -2.33 -13.91 -11.45
CA VAL A 73 -2.62 -12.46 -11.46
C VAL A 73 -2.12 -11.83 -12.77
N VAL A 74 -0.90 -12.17 -13.22
CA VAL A 74 -0.35 -11.68 -14.49
C VAL A 74 -1.21 -12.12 -15.68
N ALA A 75 -1.61 -13.39 -15.72
CA ALA A 75 -2.47 -13.91 -16.79
C ALA A 75 -3.84 -13.21 -16.83
N ALA A 76 -4.44 -12.95 -15.67
CA ALA A 76 -5.71 -12.21 -15.57
C ALA A 76 -5.55 -10.74 -15.97
N LEU A 77 -4.46 -10.07 -15.56
CA LEU A 77 -4.11 -8.71 -15.99
C LEU A 77 -3.97 -8.61 -17.51
N LEU A 78 -3.31 -9.58 -18.15
CA LEU A 78 -3.18 -9.63 -19.61
C LEU A 78 -4.53 -9.70 -20.31
N ARG A 79 -5.41 -10.60 -19.86
CA ARG A 79 -6.76 -10.75 -20.43
C ARG A 79 -7.57 -9.48 -20.29
N TYR A 80 -7.58 -8.89 -19.09
CA TYR A 80 -8.28 -7.64 -18.82
C TYR A 80 -7.73 -6.50 -19.70
N ASN A 81 -6.41 -6.25 -19.65
CA ASN A 81 -5.79 -5.13 -20.35
C ASN A 81 -5.90 -5.19 -21.88
N THR A 82 -6.07 -6.39 -22.45
CA THR A 82 -6.25 -6.58 -23.90
C THR A 82 -7.55 -5.97 -24.41
N ILE A 83 -8.60 -5.97 -23.58
CA ILE A 83 -9.93 -5.44 -23.94
C ILE A 83 -10.22 -4.05 -23.34
N SER A 84 -9.31 -3.52 -22.50
CA SER A 84 -9.43 -2.21 -21.89
C SER A 84 -8.82 -1.09 -22.74
N SER A 85 -9.37 0.12 -22.63
CA SER A 85 -8.71 1.34 -23.10
C SER A 85 -7.39 1.58 -22.36
N SER A 86 -6.49 2.37 -22.96
CA SER A 86 -5.18 2.69 -22.38
C SER A 86 -5.27 3.20 -20.95
N GLU A 87 -6.26 4.05 -20.65
CA GLU A 87 -6.46 4.70 -19.36
C GLU A 87 -7.05 3.73 -18.32
N ALA A 88 -7.83 2.75 -18.76
CA ALA A 88 -8.45 1.74 -17.90
C ALA A 88 -7.55 0.52 -17.65
N ARG A 89 -6.44 0.36 -18.38
CA ARG A 89 -5.48 -0.73 -18.15
C ARG A 89 -4.93 -0.67 -16.72
N ILE A 90 -4.74 -1.85 -16.13
CA ILE A 90 -4.31 -2.05 -14.76
C ILE A 90 -2.89 -2.60 -14.74
N ARG A 91 -2.08 -2.09 -13.81
CA ARG A 91 -0.82 -2.67 -13.37
C ARG A 91 -0.88 -2.72 -11.85
N LEU A 92 -0.38 -3.78 -11.24
CA LEU A 92 -0.57 -4.02 -9.81
C LEU A 92 0.74 -4.03 -9.03
N ARG A 93 0.66 -3.59 -7.78
CA ARG A 93 1.61 -3.89 -6.73
C ARG A 93 0.95 -4.88 -5.76
N LEU A 94 1.69 -5.91 -5.35
CA LEU A 94 1.23 -6.94 -4.43
C LEU A 94 2.20 -7.05 -3.25
N ALA A 95 1.74 -6.75 -2.03
CA ALA A 95 2.53 -6.96 -0.82
C ALA A 95 2.18 -8.28 -0.11
N LEU A 96 3.21 -9.06 0.20
CA LEU A 96 3.13 -10.32 0.95
C LEU A 96 3.86 -10.20 2.29
N HIS A 97 3.12 -10.45 3.36
CA HIS A 97 3.64 -10.48 4.72
C HIS A 97 2.77 -11.42 5.57
N ALA A 98 3.40 -12.06 6.54
CA ALA A 98 2.74 -12.90 7.54
C ALA A 98 3.13 -12.46 8.94
N GLY A 99 2.15 -12.41 9.83
CA GLY A 99 2.35 -12.07 11.23
C GLY A 99 1.01 -12.05 11.96
N ASP A 100 1.07 -11.91 13.27
CA ASP A 100 -0.12 -12.01 14.13
C ASP A 100 -1.02 -10.77 14.01
N LEU A 101 -2.32 -11.04 13.98
CA LEU A 101 -3.37 -10.03 13.97
C LEU A 101 -4.29 -10.26 15.16
N ARG A 102 -4.68 -9.18 15.83
CA ARG A 102 -5.71 -9.20 16.88
C ARG A 102 -7.05 -8.83 16.28
N ASP A 103 -8.08 -9.56 16.68
CA ASP A 103 -9.45 -9.18 16.42
C ASP A 103 -9.96 -8.35 17.61
N ASN A 104 -10.52 -7.17 17.33
CA ASN A 104 -11.12 -6.31 18.35
C ASN A 104 -12.65 -6.18 18.19
N GLY A 105 -13.28 -7.03 17.36
CA GLY A 105 -14.72 -6.98 17.07
C GLY A 105 -15.14 -5.86 16.10
N GLN A 106 -14.26 -4.88 15.83
CA GLN A 106 -14.47 -3.78 14.87
C GLN A 106 -13.55 -3.91 13.64
N GLY A 107 -12.60 -4.86 13.66
CA GLY A 107 -11.65 -5.13 12.59
C GLY A 107 -10.44 -5.91 13.08
N LYS A 108 -9.51 -6.16 12.16
CA LYS A 108 -8.21 -6.77 12.49
C LYS A 108 -7.17 -5.68 12.66
N VAL A 109 -6.51 -5.65 13.80
CA VAL A 109 -5.46 -4.67 14.13
C VAL A 109 -4.19 -5.42 14.49
N GLY A 110 -3.05 -4.98 13.96
CA GLY A 110 -1.78 -5.59 14.29
C GLY A 110 -0.61 -4.90 13.59
N HIS A 111 0.56 -5.00 14.22
CA HIS A 111 1.80 -4.48 13.66
C HIS A 111 2.09 -5.07 12.27
N ALA A 112 1.78 -6.35 12.08
CA ALA A 112 1.91 -7.04 10.79
C ALA A 112 1.12 -6.35 9.67
N LEU A 113 -0.09 -5.86 9.97
CA LEU A 113 -0.91 -5.19 8.96
C LEU A 113 -0.30 -3.84 8.55
N ASN A 114 0.10 -3.04 9.53
CA ASN A 114 0.77 -1.75 9.28
C ASN A 114 2.07 -1.95 8.49
N PHE A 115 2.83 -2.99 8.83
CA PHE A 115 4.05 -3.37 8.12
C PHE A 115 3.77 -3.74 6.66
N ALA A 116 2.72 -4.53 6.39
CA ALA A 116 2.31 -4.89 5.04
C ALA A 116 1.99 -3.64 4.17
N PHE A 117 1.29 -2.65 4.74
CA PHE A 117 1.03 -1.38 4.05
C PHE A 117 2.32 -0.60 3.77
N ARG A 118 3.26 -0.59 4.73
CA ARG A 118 4.56 0.09 4.55
C ARG A 118 5.36 -0.54 3.42
N ILE A 119 5.39 -1.86 3.31
CA ILE A 119 6.14 -2.52 2.22
C ILE A 119 5.50 -2.32 0.84
N LEU A 120 4.17 -2.22 0.77
CA LEU A 120 3.45 -1.91 -0.48
C LEU A 120 3.85 -0.52 -1.03
N GLU A 121 4.14 0.40 -0.12
CA GLU A 121 4.51 1.78 -0.41
C GLU A 121 6.00 1.98 -0.73
N ALA A 122 6.76 0.89 -0.91
CA ALA A 122 8.16 0.94 -1.32
C ALA A 122 8.37 1.83 -2.56
N PRO A 123 9.15 2.94 -2.45
CA PRO A 123 9.44 3.81 -3.58
C PRO A 123 10.13 3.08 -4.74
N THR A 124 10.99 2.10 -4.42
CA THR A 124 11.66 1.24 -5.41
C THR A 124 10.64 0.50 -6.26
N ALA A 125 9.65 -0.17 -5.65
CA ALA A 125 8.63 -0.91 -6.38
C ALA A 125 7.76 0.01 -7.25
N LYS A 126 7.38 1.20 -6.74
CA LYS A 126 6.66 2.22 -7.52
C LYS A 126 7.46 2.66 -8.74
N THR A 127 8.75 2.96 -8.54
CA THR A 127 9.64 3.47 -9.59
C THR A 127 9.95 2.41 -10.64
N GLU A 128 10.28 1.19 -10.22
CA GLU A 128 10.59 0.09 -11.14
C GLU A 128 9.37 -0.34 -11.95
N LEU A 129 8.18 -0.40 -11.32
CA LEU A 129 6.96 -0.62 -12.07
C LEU A 129 6.74 0.55 -13.05
N ALA A 130 6.78 1.80 -12.62
CA ALA A 130 6.59 2.94 -13.53
C ALA A 130 7.55 2.95 -14.75
N ARG A 131 8.80 2.50 -14.58
CA ARG A 131 9.84 2.48 -15.64
C ARG A 131 9.88 1.21 -16.50
N SER A 132 9.15 0.17 -16.12
CA SER A 132 9.13 -1.11 -16.83
C SER A 132 7.84 -1.34 -17.60
N ASN A 133 7.83 -2.36 -18.45
CA ASN A 133 6.61 -2.93 -19.05
C ASN A 133 5.96 -4.00 -18.15
N GLY A 134 6.37 -4.10 -16.87
CA GLY A 134 5.87 -5.11 -15.94
C GLY A 134 4.40 -4.96 -15.62
N LEU A 135 3.67 -6.05 -15.42
CA LEU A 135 2.25 -5.99 -15.06
C LEU A 135 2.03 -6.10 -13.55
N LEU A 136 2.94 -6.77 -12.85
CA LEU A 136 2.84 -6.99 -11.42
C LEU A 136 4.22 -6.83 -10.77
N ALA A 137 4.26 -6.04 -9.69
CA ALA A 137 5.40 -5.98 -8.77
C ALA A 137 5.01 -6.68 -7.47
N VAL A 138 5.71 -7.74 -7.09
CA VAL A 138 5.51 -8.44 -5.81
C VAL A 138 6.56 -7.98 -4.81
N ILE A 139 6.11 -7.47 -3.66
CA ILE A 139 6.95 -7.04 -2.55
C ILE A 139 6.70 -7.97 -1.36
N ALA A 140 7.70 -8.75 -0.97
CA ALA A 140 7.64 -9.63 0.20
C ALA A 140 8.43 -9.03 1.37
N SER A 141 7.89 -9.12 2.58
CA SER A 141 8.65 -8.81 3.80
C SER A 141 9.84 -9.75 3.98
N ASP A 142 10.91 -9.31 4.64
CA ASP A 142 12.08 -10.17 4.91
C ASP A 142 11.74 -11.51 5.61
N PRO A 143 10.91 -11.57 6.67
CA PRO A 143 10.52 -12.86 7.26
C PRO A 143 9.76 -13.76 6.29
N PHE A 144 8.81 -13.21 5.53
CA PHE A 144 8.07 -13.96 4.51
C PHE A 144 9.00 -14.50 3.42
N TYR A 145 9.98 -13.72 2.98
CA TYR A 145 10.96 -14.20 2.01
C TYR A 145 11.79 -15.36 2.55
N ARG A 146 12.40 -15.19 3.73
CA ARG A 146 13.28 -16.22 4.30
C ARG A 146 12.53 -17.51 4.66
N GLU A 147 11.32 -17.40 5.20
CA GLU A 147 10.58 -18.56 5.72
C GLU A 147 9.70 -19.25 4.70
N VAL A 148 9.23 -18.52 3.67
CA VAL A 148 8.27 -19.05 2.68
C VAL A 148 8.91 -19.16 1.30
N ILE A 149 9.56 -18.10 0.83
CA ILE A 149 10.10 -18.05 -0.53
C ILE A 149 11.38 -18.91 -0.58
N CYS A 150 12.39 -18.63 0.23
CA CYS A 150 13.63 -19.42 0.24
C CYS A 150 13.43 -20.90 0.58
N ALA A 151 12.34 -21.24 1.28
CA ALA A 151 12.05 -22.61 1.69
C ALA A 151 11.55 -23.49 0.52
N ASP A 152 11.10 -22.89 -0.59
CA ASP A 152 10.50 -23.61 -1.70
C ASP A 152 11.06 -23.12 -3.05
N PRO A 153 11.86 -23.93 -3.76
CA PRO A 153 12.42 -23.58 -5.07
C PRO A 153 11.37 -23.19 -6.12
N ALA A 154 10.12 -23.68 -6.02
CA ALA A 154 9.04 -23.33 -6.94
C ALA A 154 8.66 -21.83 -6.87
N THR A 155 8.98 -21.16 -5.76
CA THR A 155 8.74 -19.72 -5.61
C THR A 155 9.81 -18.85 -6.31
N GLU A 156 10.84 -19.48 -6.88
CA GLU A 156 12.00 -18.85 -7.54
C GLU A 156 12.67 -17.75 -6.69
N PRO A 157 13.33 -18.10 -5.56
CA PRO A 157 13.90 -17.11 -4.64
C PRO A 157 14.91 -16.17 -5.29
N ASP A 158 15.67 -16.66 -6.27
CA ASP A 158 16.70 -15.89 -7.00
C ASP A 158 16.11 -14.81 -7.91
N ALA A 159 14.82 -14.90 -8.24
CA ALA A 159 14.10 -13.87 -8.99
C ALA A 159 13.71 -12.66 -8.12
N TYR A 160 13.86 -12.76 -6.80
CA TYR A 160 13.64 -11.65 -5.88
C TYR A 160 14.94 -10.90 -5.62
N ARG A 161 14.88 -9.58 -5.71
CA ARG A 161 15.98 -8.70 -5.36
C ARG A 161 15.68 -8.00 -4.05
N GLN A 162 16.69 -8.00 -3.17
CA GLN A 162 16.62 -7.26 -1.93
C GLN A 162 16.51 -5.76 -2.22
N THR A 163 15.55 -5.10 -1.58
CA THR A 163 15.41 -3.64 -1.61
C THR A 163 15.34 -3.13 -0.18
N PHE A 164 16.03 -2.02 0.08
CA PHE A 164 15.94 -1.31 1.33
C PHE A 164 14.72 -0.40 1.30
N LEU A 165 13.83 -0.57 2.26
CA LEU A 165 12.73 0.35 2.47
C LEU A 165 13.12 1.24 3.63
N ALA A 166 13.37 2.50 3.30
CA ALA A 166 13.25 3.60 4.23
C ALA A 166 11.85 4.20 4.05
N VAL A 167 10.83 3.50 4.54
CA VAL A 167 9.45 4.02 4.55
C VAL A 167 9.12 4.29 6.01
N LYS A 168 9.15 5.58 6.39
CA LYS A 168 8.85 6.05 7.76
C LYS A 168 9.90 5.56 8.78
N GLU A 169 9.47 5.27 10.02
CA GLU A 169 10.25 4.68 11.13
C GLU A 169 10.66 3.20 10.93
N THR A 170 10.57 2.67 9.71
CA THR A 170 10.94 1.30 9.45
C THR A 170 12.03 1.28 8.41
N GLN A 171 13.27 1.18 8.88
CA GLN A 171 14.36 0.66 8.06
C GLN A 171 14.18 -0.86 8.04
N THR A 172 13.67 -1.35 6.93
CA THR A 172 13.49 -2.79 6.76
C THR A 172 13.94 -3.23 5.40
N VAL A 173 14.20 -4.51 5.33
CA VAL A 173 14.45 -5.22 4.09
C VAL A 173 13.10 -5.71 3.57
N ALA A 174 12.85 -5.47 2.29
CA ALA A 174 11.86 -6.23 1.55
C ALA A 174 12.51 -6.82 0.30
N TRP A 175 11.76 -7.69 -0.35
CA TRP A 175 12.20 -8.45 -1.50
C TRP A 175 11.24 -8.20 -2.64
N LEU A 176 11.77 -7.67 -3.75
CA LEU A 176 10.99 -7.25 -4.91
C LEU A 176 11.20 -8.23 -6.06
N ARG A 177 10.11 -8.71 -6.66
CA ARG A 177 10.12 -9.45 -7.92
C ARG A 177 9.18 -8.77 -8.91
N MET A 178 9.69 -8.53 -10.12
CA MET A 178 8.92 -7.98 -11.23
C MET A 178 8.41 -9.09 -12.13
N PHE A 179 7.12 -9.07 -12.43
CA PHE A 179 6.50 -9.98 -13.39
C PHE A 179 6.16 -9.22 -14.66
N ASN A 180 6.92 -9.52 -15.70
CA ASN A 180 6.74 -8.94 -17.02
C ASN A 180 5.86 -9.86 -17.85
N PRO A 181 5.02 -9.31 -18.76
CA PRO A 181 4.41 -10.14 -19.78
C PRO A 181 5.55 -10.83 -20.54
N ALA A 182 5.46 -12.15 -20.72
CA ALA A 182 6.47 -12.87 -21.46
C ALA A 182 6.60 -12.21 -22.84
N ASN A 183 7.71 -11.51 -23.08
CA ASN A 183 8.10 -11.18 -24.43
C ASN A 183 8.14 -12.52 -25.16
N GLY A 184 7.31 -12.68 -26.19
CA GLY A 184 7.37 -13.87 -27.03
C GLY A 184 8.83 -14.09 -27.42
N THR A 185 9.42 -15.19 -26.95
CA THR A 185 10.72 -15.69 -27.41
C THR A 185 11.91 -14.73 -27.27
N GLU A 186 12.58 -14.77 -26.12
CA GLU A 186 14.04 -14.90 -26.12
C GLU A 186 14.42 -16.24 -25.51
N ARG A 187 14.08 -17.32 -26.23
CA ARG A 187 14.89 -18.53 -26.15
C ARG A 187 16.13 -18.26 -26.99
N GLY A 188 17.27 -18.20 -26.34
CA GLY A 188 18.58 -18.32 -26.98
C GLY A 188 19.28 -16.99 -27.22
N GLN A 189 19.99 -16.53 -26.19
CA GLN A 189 21.37 -16.09 -26.35
C GLN A 189 22.09 -16.30 -25.02
N ALA A 190 22.84 -17.40 -24.96
CA ALA A 190 23.93 -17.52 -24.02
C ALA A 190 24.91 -16.36 -24.29
N PRO A 191 25.48 -15.71 -23.27
CA PRO A 191 26.50 -14.70 -23.50
C PRO A 191 27.71 -15.36 -24.18
N PRO A 192 28.31 -14.76 -25.22
CA PRO A 192 29.59 -15.22 -25.73
C PRO A 192 30.62 -15.10 -24.60
N GLY A 193 31.30 -16.20 -24.32
CA GLY A 193 32.31 -16.27 -23.27
C GLY A 193 33.40 -15.21 -23.47
N GLU A 194 33.69 -14.49 -22.39
CA GLU A 194 34.84 -13.60 -22.31
C GLU A 194 35.93 -14.30 -21.47
N PRO A 195 37.19 -14.35 -21.93
CA PRO A 195 38.28 -14.94 -21.18
C PRO A 195 38.82 -13.96 -20.12
N ALA A 196 39.10 -14.48 -18.92
CA ALA A 196 39.92 -13.81 -17.91
C ALA A 196 41.39 -14.29 -18.01
N PRO A 197 42.40 -13.73 -17.28
CA PRO A 197 42.47 -12.47 -16.51
C PRO A 197 43.74 -11.64 -16.80
N THR A 198 43.84 -10.37 -16.34
CA THR A 198 45.13 -9.76 -15.96
C THR A 198 44.94 -8.73 -14.82
N HIS A 199 45.94 -8.68 -13.95
CA HIS A 199 45.98 -8.18 -12.57
C HIS A 199 45.79 -6.66 -12.31
N LEU A 200 45.42 -6.40 -11.04
CA LEU A 200 45.35 -5.16 -10.24
C LEU A 200 46.59 -4.21 -10.35
N PRO A 201 46.45 -2.94 -9.92
CA PRO A 201 46.82 -2.60 -8.53
C PRO A 201 45.80 -1.75 -7.76
N THR A 202 45.82 -2.02 -6.45
CA THR A 202 45.19 -1.39 -5.30
C THR A 202 45.46 0.10 -5.16
N THR A 203 44.46 0.89 -4.76
CA THR A 203 44.63 1.99 -3.78
C THR A 203 43.35 2.22 -2.98
N SER A 204 43.49 2.10 -1.67
CA SER A 204 42.54 2.47 -0.63
C SER A 204 42.28 3.97 -0.63
N GLY A 205 41.03 4.37 -0.39
CA GLY A 205 40.61 5.76 -0.21
C GLY A 205 39.34 5.80 0.62
N ASP A 206 39.55 5.92 1.93
CA ASP A 206 38.55 6.12 2.97
C ASP A 206 37.88 7.48 2.79
N SER A 207 36.54 7.54 2.85
CA SER A 207 35.77 8.78 2.98
C SER A 207 34.35 8.43 3.42
N THR A 208 34.18 8.31 4.73
CA THR A 208 32.91 8.40 5.43
C THR A 208 32.29 9.78 5.22
N SER A 209 31.18 9.83 4.47
CA SER A 209 30.25 10.97 4.51
C SER A 209 28.90 10.48 5.00
N THR A 210 28.63 10.74 6.28
CA THR A 210 27.34 10.62 6.95
C THR A 210 26.28 11.43 6.19
N PRO A 211 25.18 10.84 5.69
CA PRO A 211 24.08 11.62 5.14
C PRO A 211 23.20 12.13 6.29
N ALA A 212 22.92 13.42 6.22
CA ALA A 212 22.11 14.18 7.15
C ALA A 212 20.76 13.54 7.49
N GLU A 213 20.42 13.66 8.76
CA GLU A 213 19.16 13.28 9.41
C GLU A 213 18.00 14.08 8.80
N VAL A 214 17.00 13.39 8.24
CA VAL A 214 15.75 13.97 7.71
C VAL A 214 14.59 13.45 8.58
N PRO A 215 13.69 14.32 9.08
CA PRO A 215 12.92 14.08 10.31
C PRO A 215 11.81 13.02 10.17
N GLN A 216 11.88 11.97 11.00
CA GLN A 216 11.03 10.76 10.98
C GLN A 216 9.56 10.93 11.45
N ARG A 217 9.09 12.15 11.81
CA ARG A 217 7.80 12.36 12.50
C ARG A 217 6.53 12.15 11.65
N SER A 218 6.53 12.44 10.34
CA SER A 218 5.32 12.79 9.57
C SER A 218 4.23 11.70 9.42
N THR A 219 4.48 10.47 9.87
CA THR A 219 3.66 9.32 9.45
C THR A 219 3.21 8.39 10.56
N ASN A 220 3.81 8.47 11.74
CA ASN A 220 3.17 8.05 12.99
C ASN A 220 2.08 9.04 13.38
N SER A 221 2.32 10.33 13.14
CA SER A 221 1.33 11.38 13.35
C SER A 221 0.03 11.11 12.59
N LEU A 222 0.05 10.47 11.39
CA LEU A 222 -1.19 10.25 10.60
C LEU A 222 -2.10 9.22 11.23
N VAL A 223 -1.50 8.14 11.74
CA VAL A 223 -2.24 7.08 12.42
C VAL A 223 -2.75 7.61 13.76
N GLU A 224 -1.93 8.36 14.49
CA GLU A 224 -2.33 9.01 15.74
C GLU A 224 -3.46 10.01 15.54
N LEU A 225 -3.44 10.76 14.43
CA LEU A 225 -4.49 11.71 14.06
C LEU A 225 -5.79 10.99 13.73
N VAL A 226 -5.74 9.92 12.94
CA VAL A 226 -6.91 9.08 12.63
C VAL A 226 -7.46 8.40 13.88
N ASP A 227 -6.59 7.89 14.77
CA ASP A 227 -6.98 7.28 16.03
C ASP A 227 -7.59 8.31 17.00
N ALA A 228 -7.05 9.53 17.04
CA ALA A 228 -7.58 10.63 17.83
C ALA A 228 -8.95 11.09 17.32
N LEU A 229 -9.13 11.18 16.00
CA LEU A 229 -10.43 11.48 15.38
C LEU A 229 -11.43 10.38 15.70
N LEU A 230 -11.09 9.11 15.51
CA LEU A 230 -11.97 7.97 15.82
C LEU A 230 -12.22 7.78 17.32
N ALA A 231 -11.53 8.50 18.21
CA ALA A 231 -11.85 8.54 19.63
C ALA A 231 -13.08 9.41 19.92
N LEU A 232 -13.45 10.32 19.00
CA LEU A 232 -14.61 11.19 19.12
C LEU A 232 -15.89 10.48 18.67
N PRO A 233 -17.00 10.59 19.44
CA PRO A 233 -18.28 9.99 19.07
C PRO A 233 -18.78 10.43 17.69
N ILE A 234 -18.59 11.71 17.33
CA ILE A 234 -19.04 12.23 16.03
C ILE A 234 -18.34 11.57 14.84
N MET A 235 -17.11 11.11 15.01
CA MET A 235 -16.33 10.46 13.95
C MET A 235 -16.54 8.94 13.89
N ARG A 236 -17.27 8.37 14.85
CA ARG A 236 -17.56 6.92 14.93
C ARG A 236 -18.84 6.54 14.22
N ASP A 237 -19.84 7.43 14.23
CA ASP A 237 -21.14 7.20 13.60
C ASP A 237 -21.18 7.74 12.18
N GLU A 238 -21.90 7.05 11.30
CA GLU A 238 -22.03 7.43 9.89
C GLU A 238 -22.77 8.77 9.73
N ASN A 239 -23.74 9.08 10.60
CA ASN A 239 -24.42 10.37 10.59
C ASN A 239 -23.49 11.50 11.05
N GLY A 240 -22.68 11.25 12.08
CA GLY A 240 -21.71 12.23 12.57
C GLY A 240 -20.64 12.55 11.53
N LEU A 241 -20.12 11.52 10.86
CA LEU A 241 -19.15 11.70 9.78
C LEU A 241 -19.76 12.46 8.59
N ARG A 242 -21.02 12.17 8.25
CA ARG A 242 -21.76 12.90 7.23
C ARG A 242 -21.92 14.38 7.57
N LEU A 243 -22.24 14.72 8.82
CA LEU A 243 -22.32 16.12 9.27
C LEU A 243 -20.97 16.83 9.16
N VAL A 244 -19.86 16.14 9.45
CA VAL A 244 -18.51 16.67 9.26
C VAL A 244 -18.23 16.94 7.78
N LEU A 245 -18.61 16.04 6.88
CA LEU A 245 -18.44 16.24 5.43
C LEU A 245 -19.31 17.38 4.88
N GLU A 246 -20.56 17.51 5.35
CA GLU A 246 -21.47 18.57 4.95
C GLU A 246 -21.01 19.95 5.45
N ALA A 247 -20.26 20.01 6.55
CA ALA A 247 -19.72 21.22 7.14
C ALA A 247 -18.31 21.59 6.63
N LEU A 248 -17.62 20.69 5.93
CA LEU A 248 -16.31 20.96 5.33
C LEU A 248 -16.43 21.74 4.00
N PRO A 249 -15.38 22.45 3.58
CA PRO A 249 -15.32 23.03 2.25
C PRO A 249 -15.59 21.98 1.18
N ALA A 250 -16.43 22.33 0.20
CA ALA A 250 -16.86 21.39 -0.85
C ALA A 250 -15.68 20.81 -1.64
N GLU A 251 -14.58 21.56 -1.78
CA GLU A 251 -13.35 21.12 -2.43
C GLU A 251 -12.72 19.92 -1.71
N ILE A 252 -12.64 19.98 -0.38
CA ILE A 252 -12.12 18.90 0.45
C ILE A 252 -13.14 17.75 0.51
N ALA A 253 -14.42 18.06 0.77
CA ALA A 253 -15.47 17.05 0.94
C ALA A 253 -15.65 16.16 -0.30
N ASN A 254 -15.60 16.75 -1.50
CA ASN A 254 -15.73 16.02 -2.76
C ASN A 254 -14.51 15.15 -3.08
N ALA A 255 -13.33 15.48 -2.53
CA ALA A 255 -12.13 14.69 -2.67
C ALA A 255 -12.08 13.48 -1.72
N VAL A 256 -13.00 13.39 -0.74
CA VAL A 256 -13.05 12.28 0.22
C VAL A 256 -13.58 11.02 -0.45
N PRO A 257 -12.79 9.92 -0.52
CA PRO A 257 -13.28 8.67 -1.08
C PRO A 257 -14.31 8.02 -0.14
N HIS A 258 -15.39 7.52 -0.73
CA HIS A 258 -16.46 6.87 0.02
C HIS A 258 -16.03 5.48 0.48
N HIS A 259 -16.09 5.23 1.79
CA HIS A 259 -15.79 3.93 2.37
C HIS A 259 -16.91 3.49 3.31
N SER A 260 -17.30 2.21 3.24
CA SER A 260 -18.34 1.62 4.09
C SER A 260 -17.91 1.39 5.55
N ARG A 261 -16.66 1.70 5.91
CA ARG A 261 -16.13 1.54 7.27
C ARG A 261 -15.62 2.87 7.80
N ALA A 262 -16.10 3.26 8.98
CA ALA A 262 -15.78 4.53 9.63
C ALA A 262 -14.27 4.82 9.67
N ARG A 263 -13.44 3.86 10.09
CA ARG A 263 -11.97 4.06 10.14
C ARG A 263 -11.36 4.40 8.78
N TRP A 264 -11.80 3.74 7.71
CA TRP A 264 -11.26 3.97 6.36
C TRP A 264 -11.79 5.25 5.74
N HIS A 265 -13.03 5.60 6.06
CA HIS A 265 -13.61 6.87 5.66
C HIS A 265 -12.87 8.03 6.33
N VAL A 266 -12.63 7.96 7.65
CA VAL A 266 -11.82 8.96 8.38
C VAL A 266 -10.39 9.02 7.85
N PHE A 267 -9.79 7.89 7.47
CA PHE A 267 -8.47 7.87 6.85
C PHE A 267 -8.46 8.59 5.48
N GLY A 268 -9.46 8.33 4.63
CA GLY A 268 -9.64 9.02 3.35
C GLY A 268 -9.89 10.51 3.51
N LEU A 269 -10.70 10.89 4.50
CA LEU A 269 -10.97 12.27 4.88
C LEU A 269 -9.70 13.00 5.30
N VAL A 270 -8.92 12.44 6.23
CA VAL A 270 -7.68 13.07 6.69
C VAL A 270 -6.69 13.23 5.53
N ARG A 271 -6.57 12.25 4.62
CA ARG A 271 -5.70 12.40 3.44
C ARG A 271 -6.18 13.51 2.51
N ALA A 272 -7.48 13.56 2.21
CA ALA A 272 -8.05 14.65 1.41
C ALA A 272 -7.77 16.02 2.05
N CYS A 273 -7.92 16.15 3.37
CA CYS A 273 -7.58 17.36 4.11
C CYS A 273 -6.09 17.73 4.04
N LEU A 274 -5.18 16.75 4.03
CA LEU A 274 -3.74 17.00 3.92
C LEU A 274 -3.29 17.39 2.51
N ASP A 275 -4.07 17.03 1.50
CA ASP A 275 -3.82 17.39 0.10
C ASP A 275 -4.29 18.83 -0.24
N HIS A 276 -4.93 19.53 0.72
CA HIS A 276 -5.41 20.91 0.57
C HIS A 276 -4.73 21.85 1.56
N ASP A 277 -4.49 23.09 1.13
CA ASP A 277 -3.96 24.14 2.00
C ASP A 277 -4.93 24.39 3.18
N ASN A 278 -4.39 24.38 4.41
CA ASN A 278 -5.15 24.48 5.67
C ASN A 278 -6.20 23.38 5.92
N GLY A 279 -6.30 22.34 5.09
CA GLY A 279 -7.39 21.37 5.20
C GLY A 279 -7.42 20.58 6.51
N LEU A 280 -6.26 20.40 7.17
CA LEU A 280 -6.21 19.81 8.52
C LEU A 280 -6.77 20.76 9.60
N THR A 281 -6.51 22.06 9.48
CA THR A 281 -7.06 23.08 10.39
C THR A 281 -8.57 23.18 10.21
N GLU A 282 -9.04 23.21 8.95
CA GLU A 282 -10.45 23.17 8.58
C GLU A 282 -11.16 21.96 9.20
N LEU A 283 -10.58 20.76 9.06
CA LEU A 283 -11.12 19.55 9.67
C LEU A 283 -11.21 19.65 11.20
N PHE A 284 -10.15 20.15 11.84
CA PHE A 284 -10.13 20.30 13.29
C PHE A 284 -11.19 21.27 13.77
N ASP A 285 -11.35 22.42 13.11
CA ASP A 285 -12.34 23.43 13.49
C ASP A 285 -13.78 22.95 13.27
N THR A 286 -14.04 22.26 12.16
CA THR A 286 -15.34 21.63 11.89
C THR A 286 -15.70 20.61 12.97
N VAL A 287 -14.79 19.67 13.25
CA VAL A 287 -14.99 18.66 14.30
C VAL A 287 -15.20 19.33 15.67
N ARG A 288 -14.44 20.38 15.99
CA ARG A 288 -14.59 21.13 17.24
C ARG A 288 -15.93 21.83 17.37
N SER A 289 -16.46 22.38 16.28
CA SER A 289 -17.75 23.07 16.27
C SER A 289 -18.93 22.12 16.48
N LEU A 290 -18.82 20.89 15.97
CA LEU A 290 -19.89 19.90 15.98
C LEU A 290 -19.86 18.98 17.21
N GLU A 291 -18.72 18.88 17.91
CA GLU A 291 -18.58 18.05 19.11
C GLU A 291 -19.32 18.67 20.30
N ALA A 292 -20.27 17.94 20.87
CA ALA A 292 -21.12 18.41 21.97
C ALA A 292 -20.37 18.63 23.31
N SER A 293 -19.16 18.07 23.46
CA SER A 293 -18.34 18.19 24.67
C SER A 293 -16.89 18.60 24.35
N PRO A 294 -16.62 19.90 24.12
CA PRO A 294 -15.31 20.40 23.70
C PRO A 294 -14.17 20.10 24.69
N SER A 295 -14.49 19.90 25.98
CA SER A 295 -13.51 19.61 27.05
C SER A 295 -13.20 18.12 27.24
N ALA A 296 -13.77 17.25 26.41
CA ALA A 296 -13.58 15.81 26.50
C ALA A 296 -12.09 15.42 26.36
N PRO A 297 -11.62 14.37 27.08
CA PRO A 297 -10.23 13.91 26.98
C PRO A 297 -9.81 13.55 25.54
N ALA A 298 -10.74 13.03 24.74
CA ALA A 298 -10.50 12.73 23.32
C ALA A 298 -10.24 14.00 22.50
N MET A 299 -10.98 15.09 22.78
CA MET A 299 -10.80 16.36 22.08
C MET A 299 -9.46 17.03 22.39
N ARG A 300 -9.03 16.99 23.66
CA ARG A 300 -7.70 17.46 24.08
C ARG A 300 -6.57 16.65 23.44
N LYS A 301 -6.76 15.33 23.29
CA LYS A 301 -5.81 14.48 22.59
C LYS A 301 -5.71 14.85 21.11
N LEU A 302 -6.85 15.05 20.44
CA LEU A 302 -6.88 15.52 19.05
C LEU A 302 -6.18 16.86 18.88
N GLU A 303 -6.47 17.83 19.74
CA GLU A 303 -5.82 19.15 19.71
C GLU A 303 -4.30 19.05 19.87
N THR A 304 -3.82 18.16 20.73
CA THR A 304 -2.38 17.91 20.92
C THR A 304 -1.76 17.37 19.63
N VAL A 305 -2.36 16.35 19.03
CA VAL A 305 -1.86 15.72 17.80
C VAL A 305 -1.90 16.69 16.61
N VAL A 306 -2.96 17.49 16.48
CA VAL A 306 -3.08 18.51 15.41
C VAL A 306 -2.04 19.62 15.60
N ARG A 307 -1.81 20.08 16.84
CA ARG A 307 -0.80 21.09 17.14
C ARG A 307 0.60 20.58 16.83
N GLU A 308 0.92 19.35 17.21
CA GLU A 308 2.20 18.71 16.89
C GLU A 308 2.39 18.55 15.37
N TRP A 309 1.31 18.29 14.63
CA TRP A 309 1.34 18.23 13.17
C TRP A 309 1.64 19.58 12.53
N LEU A 310 0.94 20.64 12.96
CA LEU A 310 1.03 21.98 12.37
C LEU A 310 2.32 22.72 12.76
N SER A 311 2.92 22.38 13.90
CA SER A 311 4.13 23.07 14.40
C SER A 311 5.41 22.69 13.64
N GLY A 312 5.38 21.68 12.76
CA GLY A 312 6.58 21.15 12.11
C GLY A 312 7.60 20.58 13.12
N PRO A 313 8.75 20.05 12.67
CA PRO A 313 9.81 19.66 13.59
C PRO A 313 10.33 20.93 14.29
N SER A 314 10.23 20.99 15.61
CA SER A 314 11.02 21.93 16.41
C SER A 314 12.49 21.58 16.18
N HIS A 315 13.25 22.51 15.60
CA HIS A 315 14.68 22.41 15.34
C HIS A 315 15.49 22.09 16.59
#